data_AF-A0A3M1YG47-F1
#
_entry.id   AF-A0A3M1YG47-F1
#
_cell.length_a   1.000
_cell.length_b   1.000
_cell.length_c   1.000
_cell.angle_alpha   90.00
_cell.angle_beta   90.00
_cell.angle_gamma   90.00
#
_symmetry.space_group_name_H-M   'P 1'
#
loop_
_entity.id
_entity.type
_entity.pdbx_description
1 polymer ?
#
loop_
_entity_poly.entity_id
_entity_poly.type
_entity_poly.pdbx_seq_one_letter_code
_entity_poly.pdbx_strand_id
1 'polypeptide(L)'
;MLRVYSILLLLLALGASLVAQCPQPMPDTLAWESFEAGLPDGWSAPAASQGASWQVDTGTIGYYENPGSGAWLYIDDEAENSVGTAQVTTVTYDLSGYQEGIQLSFFLNLQQFADSGRMFLDLRVLGSWSVLLAKDTD
;
A
#
# COMPACT_ATOMS: atom_id res chain seq x y z
N MET A 1 5.78 31.82 -74.94
CA MET A 1 4.78 32.23 -73.94
C MET A 1 5.17 31.60 -72.62
N LEU A 2 5.60 32.41 -71.66
CA LEU A 2 6.22 32.01 -70.39
C LEU A 2 5.14 32.00 -69.29
N ARG A 3 5.02 30.92 -68.51
CA ARG A 3 4.39 30.97 -67.19
C ARG A 3 5.20 30.13 -66.20
N VAL A 4 5.93 30.86 -65.36
CA VAL A 4 6.63 30.39 -64.17
C VAL A 4 5.58 30.32 -63.05
N TYR A 5 5.42 29.17 -62.40
CA TYR A 5 4.77 29.09 -61.10
C TYR A 5 5.84 28.80 -60.06
N SER A 6 6.19 29.82 -59.30
CA SER A 6 7.04 29.72 -58.12
C SER A 6 6.35 28.83 -57.10
N ILE A 7 6.88 27.63 -56.89
CA ILE A 7 6.54 26.81 -55.73
C ILE A 7 7.26 27.45 -54.55
N LEU A 8 6.48 28.21 -53.76
CA LEU A 8 6.90 28.72 -52.47
C LEU A 8 7.08 27.50 -51.55
N LEU A 9 8.32 27.03 -51.42
CA LEU A 9 8.70 25.98 -50.50
C LEU A 9 8.63 26.55 -49.08
N LEU A 10 7.48 26.39 -48.43
CA LEU A 10 7.30 26.72 -47.03
C LEU A 10 8.09 25.68 -46.21
N LEU A 11 9.37 25.96 -45.92
CA LEU A 11 10.09 25.27 -44.86
C LEU A 11 9.41 25.62 -43.53
N LEU A 12 8.40 24.85 -43.16
CA LEU A 12 8.00 24.70 -41.76
C LEU A 12 9.15 23.98 -41.07
N ALA A 13 10.09 24.77 -40.53
CA ALA A 13 10.97 24.31 -39.47
C ALA A 13 10.07 23.98 -38.27
N LEU A 14 9.55 22.75 -38.25
CA LEU A 14 9.05 22.11 -37.04
C LEU A 14 10.25 22.03 -36.09
N GLY A 15 10.39 23.05 -35.25
CA GLY A 15 11.17 22.99 -34.03
C GLY A 15 10.54 21.95 -33.14
N ALA A 16 10.84 20.67 -33.41
CA ALA A 16 10.69 19.61 -32.45
C ALA A 16 11.67 19.93 -31.33
N SER A 17 11.21 20.68 -30.34
CA SER A 17 11.87 20.75 -29.05
C SER A 17 11.94 19.31 -28.54
N LEU A 18 13.10 18.68 -28.74
CA LEU A 18 13.50 17.47 -28.02
C LEU A 18 13.61 17.90 -26.56
N VAL A 19 12.48 17.94 -25.86
CA VAL A 19 12.49 17.96 -24.41
C VAL A 19 13.14 16.63 -24.05
N ALA A 20 14.42 16.69 -23.67
CA ALA A 20 15.12 15.54 -23.14
C ALA A 20 14.28 15.06 -21.96
N GLN A 21 13.52 13.99 -22.18
CA GLN A 21 12.71 13.39 -21.16
C GLN A 21 13.70 12.70 -20.24
N CYS A 22 14.18 13.44 -19.23
CA CYS A 22 15.03 12.86 -18.20
C CYS A 22 14.31 11.61 -17.70
N PRO A 23 14.96 10.43 -17.75
CA PRO A 23 14.35 9.23 -17.21
C PRO A 23 13.93 9.56 -15.77
N GLN A 24 12.64 9.41 -15.50
CA GLN A 24 12.15 9.60 -14.14
C GLN A 24 12.90 8.58 -13.27
N PRO A 25 13.47 8.98 -12.13
CA PRO A 25 14.04 8.01 -11.21
C PRO A 25 12.96 6.98 -10.89
N MET A 26 13.29 5.70 -11.07
CA MET A 26 12.39 4.63 -10.65
C MET A 26 12.42 4.60 -9.11
N PRO A 27 11.26 4.54 -8.45
CA PRO A 27 11.23 4.45 -7.00
C PRO A 27 11.88 3.13 -6.55
N ASP A 28 12.85 3.23 -5.65
CA ASP A 28 13.43 2.08 -4.99
C ASP A 28 12.42 1.46 -4.01
N THR A 29 12.28 0.13 -4.03
CA THR A 29 11.42 -0.58 -3.08
C THR A 29 12.21 -0.91 -1.82
N LEU A 30 11.86 -0.28 -0.68
CA LEU A 30 12.50 -0.55 0.61
C LEU A 30 12.07 -1.90 1.19
N ALA A 31 10.77 -2.19 1.11
CA ALA A 31 10.17 -3.40 1.63
C ALA A 31 8.92 -3.75 0.83
N TRP A 32 8.67 -5.03 0.71
CA TRP A 32 7.47 -5.60 0.11
C TRP A 32 7.10 -6.85 0.89
N GLU A 33 5.80 -7.03 1.14
CA GLU A 33 5.28 -8.17 1.88
C GLU A 33 3.93 -8.61 1.27
N SER A 34 3.75 -9.93 1.15
CA SER A 34 2.52 -10.59 0.70
C SER A 34 2.04 -11.70 1.63
N PHE A 35 2.71 -11.88 2.77
CA PHE A 35 2.48 -12.86 3.84
C PHE A 35 2.53 -14.33 3.42
N GLU A 36 2.96 -14.63 2.18
CA GLU A 36 3.05 -16.00 1.64
C GLU A 36 4.02 -16.89 2.43
N ALA A 37 4.96 -16.27 3.14
CA ALA A 37 5.93 -16.95 4.01
C ALA A 37 5.57 -16.84 5.51
N GLY A 38 4.39 -16.34 5.86
CA GLY A 38 4.01 -16.04 7.24
C GLY A 38 4.26 -14.57 7.62
N LEU A 39 4.35 -14.32 8.94
CA LEU A 39 4.68 -13.00 9.45
C LEU A 39 6.19 -12.74 9.25
N PRO A 40 6.60 -11.66 8.55
CA PRO A 40 8.02 -11.39 8.31
C PRO A 40 8.84 -11.19 9.59
N ASP A 41 10.14 -11.49 9.49
CA ASP A 41 11.08 -11.36 10.58
C ASP A 41 11.09 -9.94 11.18
N GLY A 42 11.05 -9.87 12.51
CA GLY A 42 11.07 -8.62 13.28
C GLY A 42 9.74 -7.89 13.37
N TRP A 43 8.71 -8.31 12.63
CA TRP A 43 7.35 -7.84 12.87
C TRP A 43 6.79 -8.48 14.15
N SER A 44 5.86 -7.79 14.80
CA SER A 44 5.23 -8.23 16.03
C SER A 44 3.71 -8.11 15.93
N ALA A 45 3.02 -9.20 16.24
CA ALA A 45 1.56 -9.33 16.24
C ALA A 45 1.10 -9.95 17.58
N PRO A 46 1.20 -9.22 18.70
CA PRO A 46 0.82 -9.75 20.00
C PRO A 46 -0.68 -10.04 20.05
N ALA A 47 -1.05 -11.08 20.80
CA ALA A 47 -2.44 -11.32 21.15
C ALA A 47 -2.98 -10.13 21.95
N ALA A 48 -4.16 -9.63 21.57
CA ALA A 48 -4.84 -8.57 22.27
C ALA A 48 -5.43 -9.05 23.60
N SER A 49 -5.87 -8.07 24.40
CA SER A 49 -6.83 -8.34 25.46
C SER A 49 -8.08 -9.02 24.88
N GLN A 50 -8.63 -10.00 25.60
CA GLN A 50 -9.89 -10.69 25.28
C GLN A 50 -9.86 -11.64 24.09
N GLY A 51 -8.71 -11.87 23.44
CA GLY A 51 -8.55 -12.96 22.47
C GLY A 51 -8.49 -12.53 21.01
N ALA A 52 -8.71 -11.25 20.72
CA ALA A 52 -8.49 -10.70 19.38
C ALA A 52 -7.00 -10.85 19.01
N SER A 53 -6.67 -11.41 17.85
CA SER A 53 -5.28 -11.59 17.43
C SER A 53 -5.16 -11.56 15.92
N TRP A 54 -4.05 -10.99 15.43
CA TRP A 54 -3.73 -11.04 14.02
C TRP A 54 -3.24 -12.45 13.67
N GLN A 55 -3.74 -12.96 12.56
CA GLN A 55 -3.41 -14.28 12.03
C GLN A 55 -2.93 -14.13 10.59
N VAL A 56 -1.98 -14.97 10.18
CA VAL A 56 -1.60 -15.10 8.77
C VAL A 56 -2.27 -16.35 8.25
N ASP A 57 -3.21 -16.19 7.32
CA ASP A 57 -3.77 -17.34 6.61
C ASP A 57 -3.00 -17.64 5.35
N THR A 58 -2.76 -18.93 5.09
CA THR A 58 -2.28 -19.44 3.80
C THR A 58 -3.34 -20.31 3.13
N GLY A 59 -4.54 -20.42 3.70
CA GLY A 59 -5.61 -21.32 3.29
C GLY A 59 -6.88 -20.61 2.84
N THR A 60 -7.76 -21.40 2.21
CA THR A 60 -9.13 -20.98 1.88
C THR A 60 -9.90 -20.87 3.19
N ILE A 61 -9.90 -19.68 3.81
CA ILE A 61 -10.71 -19.46 5.01
C ILE A 61 -12.15 -19.79 4.61
N GLY A 62 -12.71 -20.83 5.22
CA GLY A 62 -14.07 -21.23 4.96
C GLY A 62 -14.99 -20.05 5.27
N TYR A 63 -15.90 -19.75 4.36
CA TYR A 63 -16.97 -18.76 4.50
C TYR A 63 -16.63 -17.27 4.45
N TYR A 64 -15.38 -16.86 4.69
CA TYR A 64 -15.00 -15.45 4.57
C TYR A 64 -14.53 -15.17 3.14
N GLU A 65 -15.09 -14.14 2.53
CA GLU A 65 -14.82 -13.77 1.13
C GLU A 65 -13.39 -13.24 0.98
N ASN A 66 -12.37 -14.09 1.07
CA ASN A 66 -10.99 -13.71 0.83
C ASN A 66 -10.94 -12.92 -0.50
N PRO A 67 -10.46 -11.66 -0.50
CA PRO A 67 -10.52 -10.77 -1.66
C PRO A 67 -9.69 -11.27 -2.85
N GLY A 68 -8.95 -12.37 -2.70
CA GLY A 68 -8.28 -13.03 -3.79
C GLY A 68 -7.66 -14.37 -3.40
N SER A 69 -6.81 -14.88 -4.28
CA SER A 69 -5.88 -15.97 -3.96
C SER A 69 -4.64 -15.40 -3.28
N GLY A 70 -4.17 -16.02 -2.21
CA GLY A 70 -2.92 -15.66 -1.54
C GLY A 70 -3.08 -15.56 -0.03
N ALA A 71 -1.95 -15.37 0.65
CA ALA A 71 -1.90 -15.21 2.07
C ALA A 71 -2.23 -13.77 2.49
N TRP A 72 -2.95 -13.63 3.60
CA TRP A 72 -3.32 -12.33 4.16
C TRP A 72 -3.09 -12.33 5.67
N LEU A 73 -2.64 -11.18 6.16
CA LEU A 73 -2.71 -10.88 7.58
C LEU A 73 -4.12 -10.35 7.87
N TYR A 74 -4.86 -11.05 8.73
CA TYR A 74 -6.26 -10.73 9.04
C TYR A 74 -6.53 -10.83 10.53
N ILE A 75 -7.68 -10.29 10.92
CA ILE A 75 -8.26 -10.44 12.24
C ILE A 75 -9.73 -10.81 12.04
N ASP A 76 -10.18 -11.83 12.77
CA ASP A 76 -11.57 -12.27 12.80
C ASP A 76 -12.21 -11.79 14.10
N ASP A 77 -13.29 -11.04 13.97
CA ASP A 77 -14.09 -10.52 15.09
C ASP A 77 -15.21 -11.48 15.52
N GLU A 78 -15.48 -12.54 14.75
CA GLU A 78 -16.50 -13.57 15.05
C GLU A 78 -15.96 -14.75 15.86
N ALA A 79 -14.64 -14.83 16.10
CA ALA A 79 -14.10 -15.82 17.02
C ALA A 79 -14.64 -15.56 18.45
N GLU A 80 -14.90 -16.62 19.21
CA GLU A 80 -15.52 -16.51 20.54
C GLU A 80 -14.69 -15.56 21.45
N ASN A 81 -15.25 -14.40 21.79
CA ASN A 81 -14.65 -13.30 22.59
C ASN A 81 -13.79 -12.23 21.88
N SER A 82 -13.82 -12.07 20.55
CA SER A 82 -12.95 -11.13 19.82
C SER A 82 -13.20 -9.62 20.03
N VAL A 83 -13.87 -9.20 21.12
CA VAL A 83 -14.01 -7.78 21.46
C VAL A 83 -12.67 -7.27 22.00
N GLY A 84 -11.87 -6.63 21.16
CA GLY A 84 -10.56 -6.13 21.57
C GLY A 84 -9.85 -5.29 20.52
N THR A 85 -8.66 -4.83 20.87
CA THR A 85 -7.76 -4.10 19.96
C THR A 85 -6.53 -4.96 19.70
N ALA A 86 -6.40 -5.49 18.50
CA ALA A 86 -5.17 -6.14 18.06
C ALA A 86 -4.29 -5.16 17.29
N GLN A 87 -2.99 -5.33 17.41
CA GLN A 87 -2.01 -4.50 16.71
C GLN A 87 -0.99 -5.41 16.02
N VAL A 88 -0.61 -5.01 14.80
CA VAL A 88 0.60 -5.48 14.16
C VAL A 88 1.57 -4.31 14.03
N THR A 89 2.84 -4.55 14.35
CA THR A 89 3.91 -3.55 14.26
C THR A 89 5.00 -4.08 13.36
N THR A 90 5.41 -3.26 12.39
CA THR A 90 6.51 -3.56 11.48
C THR A 90 7.87 -3.26 12.13
N VAL A 91 8.95 -3.66 11.45
CA VAL A 91 10.29 -3.17 11.81
C VAL A 91 10.41 -1.65 11.59
N THR A 92 11.41 -1.04 12.24
CA THR A 92 11.77 0.35 11.94
C THR A 92 12.60 0.40 10.66
N TYR A 93 12.16 1.19 9.68
CA TYR A 93 12.91 1.45 8.45
C TYR A 93 13.79 2.70 8.61
N ASP A 94 15.07 2.60 8.23
CA ASP A 94 15.94 3.78 8.11
C ASP A 94 15.66 4.48 6.78
N LEU A 95 15.21 5.73 6.90
CA LEU A 95 14.76 6.55 5.78
C LEU A 95 15.74 7.68 5.46
N SER A 96 16.89 7.75 6.13
CA SER A 96 17.84 8.86 6.04
C SER A 96 18.44 9.08 4.64
N GLY A 97 18.44 8.05 3.80
CA GLY A 97 18.91 8.10 2.42
C GLY A 97 17.88 8.56 1.38
N TYR A 98 16.60 8.71 1.75
CA TYR A 98 15.50 8.94 0.81
C TYR A 98 15.06 10.40 0.84
N GLN A 99 15.38 11.14 -0.23
CA GLN A 99 15.12 12.58 -0.32
C GLN A 99 13.86 12.94 -1.11
N GLU A 100 13.37 12.05 -1.97
CA GLU A 100 12.30 12.35 -2.93
C GLU A 100 10.89 11.94 -2.47
N GLY A 101 10.73 11.70 -1.16
CA GLY A 101 9.49 11.24 -0.56
C GLY A 101 9.40 9.72 -0.52
N ILE A 102 8.51 9.23 0.34
CA ILE A 102 8.32 7.80 0.59
C ILE A 102 6.85 7.50 0.37
N GLN A 103 6.60 6.46 -0.41
CA GLN A 103 5.26 5.98 -0.66
C GLN A 103 5.04 4.70 0.12
N LEU A 104 3.92 4.66 0.86
CA LEU A 104 3.37 3.45 1.43
C LEU A 104 2.14 3.05 0.60
N SER A 105 2.13 1.81 0.12
CA SER A 105 1.01 1.22 -0.62
C SER A 105 0.65 -0.10 0.03
N PHE A 106 -0.65 -0.35 0.21
CA PHE A 106 -1.16 -1.59 0.78
C PHE A 106 -2.53 -1.89 0.17
N PHE A 107 -2.88 -3.17 0.17
CA PHE A 107 -4.24 -3.61 -0.09
C PHE A 107 -4.95 -3.79 1.23
N LEU A 108 -6.16 -3.25 1.33
CA LEU A 108 -7.01 -3.38 2.50
C LEU A 108 -8.36 -3.93 2.07
N ASN A 109 -8.81 -4.95 2.79
CA ASN A 109 -10.16 -5.48 2.68
C ASN A 109 -10.81 -5.41 4.06
N LEU A 110 -11.94 -4.72 4.15
CA LEU A 110 -12.75 -4.64 5.36
C LEU A 110 -14.08 -5.30 5.06
N GLN A 111 -14.42 -6.30 5.87
CA GLN A 111 -15.71 -6.98 5.81
C GLN A 111 -16.42 -6.73 7.12
N GLN A 112 -17.71 -6.42 7.02
CA GLN A 112 -18.58 -6.23 8.16
C GLN A 112 -19.71 -7.25 8.02
N PHE A 113 -19.80 -8.15 8.98
CA PHE A 113 -20.88 -9.14 9.05
C PHE A 113 -21.88 -8.78 10.15
N ALA A 114 -21.41 -8.22 11.27
CA ALA A 114 -22.20 -7.63 12.35
C ALA A 114 -21.37 -6.57 13.13
N ASP A 115 -22.03 -5.64 13.81
CA ASP A 115 -21.41 -4.59 14.67
C ASP A 115 -20.43 -3.62 13.96
N SER A 116 -19.78 -2.73 14.73
CA SER A 116 -18.85 -1.72 14.23
C SER A 116 -17.41 -2.00 14.66
N GLY A 117 -16.47 -1.78 13.74
CA GLY A 117 -15.04 -1.95 13.93
C GLY A 117 -14.27 -0.74 13.42
N ARG A 118 -13.13 -0.45 14.04
CA ARG A 118 -12.25 0.64 13.62
C ARG A 118 -10.85 0.12 13.33
N MET A 119 -10.36 0.46 12.15
CA MET A 119 -8.97 0.24 11.76
C MET A 119 -8.20 1.55 11.80
N PHE A 120 -7.01 1.52 12.39
CA PHE A 120 -6.04 2.59 12.36
C PHE A 120 -4.76 2.11 11.69
N LEU A 121 -4.18 2.95 10.82
CA LEU A 121 -2.80 2.83 10.37
C LEU A 121 -2.02 3.98 10.97
N ASP A 122 -1.12 3.65 11.90
CA ASP A 122 -0.31 4.63 12.60
C ASP A 122 1.14 4.59 12.10
N LEU A 123 1.77 5.76 12.01
CA LEU A 123 3.18 5.93 11.73
C LEU A 123 3.90 6.43 12.97
N ARG A 124 5.02 5.80 13.32
CA ARG A 124 5.92 6.27 14.38
C ARG A 124 7.18 6.89 13.78
N VAL A 125 7.41 8.18 14.05
CA VAL A 125 8.62 8.91 13.62
C VAL A 125 9.31 9.49 14.84
N LEU A 126 10.56 9.09 15.08
CA LEU A 126 11.40 9.59 16.19
C LEU A 126 10.69 9.51 17.56
N GLY A 127 9.91 8.46 17.77
CA GLY A 127 9.18 8.23 19.01
C GLY A 127 7.75 8.78 19.06
N SER A 128 7.38 9.68 18.14
CA SER A 128 6.04 10.28 18.06
C SER A 128 5.13 9.49 17.12
N TRP A 129 3.86 9.36 17.48
CA TRP A 129 2.84 8.67 16.68
C TRP A 129 1.96 9.66 15.91
N SER A 130 1.61 9.29 14.68
CA SER A 130 0.67 10.00 13.81
C SER A 130 -0.25 9.00 13.12
N VAL A 131 -1.56 9.28 13.09
CA VAL A 131 -2.53 8.47 12.35
C VAL A 131 -2.44 8.83 10.86
N LEU A 132 -2.18 7.85 10.00
CA LEU A 132 -2.20 7.99 8.53
C LEU A 132 -3.58 7.67 7.94
N LEU A 133 -4.23 6.63 8.47
CA LEU A 133 -5.57 6.21 8.06
C LEU A 133 -6.36 5.86 9.32
N ALA A 134 -7.59 6.35 9.38
CA ALA A 134 -8.61 5.84 10.29
C ALA A 134 -9.81 5.46 9.44
N LYS A 135 -10.25 4.20 9.53
CA LYS A 135 -11.38 3.70 8.78
C LYS A 135 -12.33 2.99 9.74
N ASP A 136 -13.56 3.49 9.76
CA ASP A 136 -14.67 2.90 10.49
C ASP A 136 -15.51 2.04 9.53
N THR A 137 -16.11 0.99 10.06
CA THR A 137 -16.96 0.06 9.33
C THR A 137 -18.42 0.17 9.76
N ASP A 138 -18.84 1.26 10.39
CA ASP A 138 -20.22 1.55 10.79
C ASP A 138 -21.16 1.93 9.64
#